data_AF-A0A8B8MST6-F1
#
_entry.id   AF-A0A8B8MST6-F1
#
_cell.length_a   1.000
_cell.length_b   1.000
_cell.length_c   1.000
_cell.angle_alpha   90.00
_cell.angle_beta   90.00
_cell.angle_gamma   90.00
#
_symmetry.space_group_name_H-M   'P 1'
#
loop_
_entity.id
_entity.type
_entity.pdbx_description
1 polymer ?
#
loop_
_entity_poly.entity_id
_entity_poly.type
_entity_poly.pdbx_seq_one_letter_code
_entity_poly.pdbx_strand_id
1 'polypeptide(L)'
;MFHYALIYMFGSQMDRDRLYSLLRSLRYHAQQWGREDLKLLKLSMDKLCFANKASLCKAIKPGSSVDEIDNLSLHFGMLHGGNSLADERRILRKTDQAQRKADPCMSKQEFDQKIWRLRYAKQWRRPDSDEERKIRDEIKELELAREKAMTSAACKGKMWDSLGSKQTIRNQVQLMEEGLNKTRQQHFAFNSKFASVEKELASVENELSSLEKELMYIEIIKGDAYKFILAWRKEHQGANACYNQCISLMEAARELAEKKDIEALCDLSTRDVEKFMHQWNRDGHWRQDYERRILASLNQRGLTRDGRRRNRDEEPIAMEGSSMTKIPRRLEKAMRARRKEDLRAEKPVSK
;
A
#
# COMPACT_ATOMS: atom_id res chain seq x y z
N MET A 1 -6.69 -18.71 -21.07
CA MET A 1 -5.41 -17.94 -21.09
C MET A 1 -5.17 -17.08 -19.84
N PHE A 2 -6.18 -16.52 -19.16
CA PHE A 2 -5.96 -15.73 -17.93
C PHE A 2 -5.32 -16.50 -16.76
N HIS A 3 -5.55 -17.81 -16.65
CA HIS A 3 -4.96 -18.64 -15.58
C HIS A 3 -3.46 -18.89 -15.75
N TYR A 4 -2.95 -19.00 -16.97
CA TYR A 4 -1.53 -19.29 -17.22
C TYR A 4 -0.63 -18.07 -16.97
N ALA A 5 -1.15 -16.86 -17.17
CA ALA A 5 -0.42 -15.63 -16.84
C ALA A 5 -0.30 -15.42 -15.32
N LEU A 6 -1.29 -15.85 -14.53
CA LEU A 6 -1.26 -15.74 -13.07
C LEU A 6 -0.19 -16.63 -12.44
N ILE A 7 0.05 -17.82 -12.98
CA ILE A 7 1.02 -18.79 -12.43
C ILE A 7 2.47 -18.34 -12.68
N TYR A 8 2.77 -17.75 -13.84
CA TYR A 8 4.11 -17.24 -14.16
C TYR A 8 4.48 -15.92 -13.45
N MET A 9 3.49 -15.19 -12.91
CA MET A 9 3.69 -13.88 -12.25
C MET A 9 4.00 -13.96 -10.75
N PHE A 10 3.83 -15.12 -10.11
CA PHE A 10 4.11 -15.32 -8.68
C PHE A 10 5.61 -15.56 -8.37
N GLY A 11 6.46 -15.76 -9.39
CA GLY A 11 7.88 -16.11 -9.22
C GLY A 11 8.86 -14.93 -9.11
N SER A 12 8.42 -13.70 -9.38
CA SER A 12 9.25 -12.50 -9.27
C SER A 12 8.59 -11.53 -8.30
N GLN A 13 9.37 -11.03 -7.34
CA GLN A 13 8.98 -10.10 -6.28
C GLN A 13 8.59 -8.73 -6.90
N MET A 14 7.44 -8.68 -7.58
CA MET A 14 6.83 -7.44 -8.03
C MET A 14 6.13 -6.78 -6.86
N ASP A 15 6.39 -5.49 -6.72
CA ASP A 15 5.79 -4.64 -5.71
C ASP A 15 4.26 -4.74 -5.73
N ARG A 16 3.66 -4.82 -4.55
CA ARG A 16 2.21 -5.07 -4.37
C ARG A 16 1.41 -4.03 -5.16
N ASP A 17 1.82 -2.77 -5.10
CA ASP A 17 1.14 -1.65 -5.79
C ASP A 17 1.25 -1.73 -7.31
N ARG A 18 2.35 -2.31 -7.81
CA ARG A 18 2.55 -2.56 -9.25
C ARG A 18 1.65 -3.67 -9.75
N LEU A 19 1.48 -4.74 -8.95
CA LEU A 19 0.51 -5.81 -9.21
C LEU A 19 -0.94 -5.30 -9.21
N TYR A 20 -1.29 -4.45 -8.24
CA TYR A 20 -2.62 -3.82 -8.19
C TYR A 20 -2.89 -2.95 -9.41
N SER A 21 -1.92 -2.13 -9.82
CA SER A 21 -2.04 -1.27 -11.00
C SER A 21 -2.17 -2.08 -12.29
N LEU A 22 -1.39 -3.15 -12.43
CA LEU A 22 -1.46 -4.08 -13.57
C LEU A 22 -2.80 -4.80 -13.63
N LEU A 23 -3.28 -5.38 -12.52
CA LEU A 23 -4.58 -6.05 -12.47
C LEU A 23 -5.74 -5.10 -12.79
N ARG A 24 -5.67 -3.86 -12.30
CA ARG A 24 -6.65 -2.81 -12.60
C ARG A 24 -6.65 -2.46 -14.09
N SER A 25 -5.47 -2.29 -14.70
CA SER A 25 -5.34 -2.02 -16.14
C SER A 25 -5.84 -3.18 -17.00
N LEU A 26 -5.49 -4.43 -16.67
CA LEU A 26 -5.86 -5.61 -17.44
C LEU A 26 -7.37 -5.85 -17.44
N ARG A 27 -8.04 -5.63 -16.29
CA ARG A 27 -9.51 -5.71 -16.20
C ARG A 27 -10.18 -4.58 -16.97
N TYR A 28 -9.66 -3.35 -16.87
CA TYR A 28 -10.18 -2.22 -17.63
C TYR A 28 -10.07 -2.47 -19.14
N HIS A 29 -8.92 -2.97 -19.60
CA HIS A 29 -8.72 -3.31 -21.01
C HIS A 29 -9.63 -4.44 -21.46
N ALA A 30 -9.76 -5.54 -20.71
CA ALA A 30 -10.68 -6.62 -21.06
C ALA A 30 -12.13 -6.14 -21.20
N GLN A 31 -12.55 -5.19 -20.37
CA GLN A 31 -13.87 -4.56 -20.47
C GLN A 31 -14.01 -3.62 -21.67
N GLN A 32 -12.93 -2.94 -22.09
CA GLN A 32 -12.92 -2.12 -23.31
C GLN A 32 -12.99 -2.97 -24.57
N TRP A 33 -12.21 -4.06 -24.64
CA TRP A 33 -12.24 -4.99 -25.77
C TRP A 33 -13.63 -5.63 -25.95
N GLY A 34 -14.27 -6.07 -24.87
CA GLY A 34 -15.65 -6.57 -24.93
C GLY A 34 -16.68 -5.51 -25.38
N ARG A 35 -16.43 -4.21 -25.16
CA ARG A 35 -17.26 -3.12 -25.68
C ARG A 35 -17.01 -2.85 -27.17
N GLU A 36 -15.78 -2.97 -27.63
CA GLU A 36 -15.42 -2.81 -29.04
C GLU A 36 -16.01 -3.96 -29.89
N ASP A 37 -15.93 -5.19 -29.41
CA ASP A 37 -16.55 -6.35 -30.06
C ASP A 37 -18.07 -6.20 -30.15
N LEU A 38 -18.72 -5.74 -29.08
CA LEU A 38 -20.16 -5.45 -29.06
C LEU A 38 -20.53 -4.33 -30.06
N LYS A 39 -19.71 -3.27 -30.16
CA LYS A 39 -19.92 -2.19 -31.15
C LYS A 39 -19.80 -2.71 -32.58
N LEU A 40 -18.77 -3.52 -32.85
CA LEU A 40 -18.55 -4.11 -34.18
C LEU A 40 -19.70 -5.04 -34.57
N LEU A 41 -20.20 -5.83 -33.62
CA LEU A 41 -21.33 -6.72 -33.84
C LEU A 41 -22.63 -5.95 -34.09
N LYS A 42 -22.91 -4.89 -33.31
CA LYS A 42 -24.05 -3.98 -33.56
C LYS A 42 -23.96 -3.30 -34.92
N LEU A 43 -22.79 -2.78 -35.28
CA LEU A 43 -22.57 -2.18 -36.60
C LEU A 43 -22.80 -3.18 -37.74
N SER A 44 -22.36 -4.44 -37.57
CA SER A 44 -22.61 -5.49 -38.55
C SER A 44 -24.11 -5.83 -38.68
N MET A 45 -24.85 -5.80 -37.57
CA MET A 45 -26.30 -5.99 -37.55
C MET A 45 -27.03 -4.83 -38.26
N ASP A 46 -26.58 -3.59 -38.06
CA ASP A 46 -27.14 -2.41 -38.74
C ASP A 46 -26.87 -2.45 -40.25
N LYS A 47 -25.65 -2.83 -40.66
CA LYS A 47 -25.28 -3.05 -42.07
C LYS A 47 -26.14 -4.14 -42.72
N LEU A 48 -26.39 -5.27 -42.03
CA LEU A 48 -27.29 -6.33 -42.51
C LEU A 48 -28.76 -5.88 -42.60
N CYS A 49 -29.20 -5.01 -41.69
CA CYS A 49 -30.55 -4.43 -41.74
C CYS A 49 -30.70 -3.42 -42.89
N PHE A 50 -29.66 -2.64 -43.16
CA PHE A 50 -29.65 -1.66 -44.25
C PHE A 50 -29.56 -2.35 -45.62
N ALA A 51 -28.71 -3.36 -45.77
CA ALA A 51 -28.58 -4.15 -46.99
C ALA A 51 -29.90 -4.86 -47.36
N ASN A 52 -30.62 -5.42 -46.37
CA ASN A 52 -31.97 -6.00 -46.59
C ASN A 52 -33.01 -4.97 -47.08
N LYS A 53 -32.86 -3.69 -46.74
CA LYS A 53 -33.73 -2.62 -47.26
C LYS A 53 -33.33 -2.17 -48.66
N ALA A 54 -32.02 -2.21 -48.98
CA ALA A 54 -31.49 -1.84 -50.29
C ALA A 54 -31.70 -2.95 -51.36
N SER A 55 -31.84 -4.22 -50.95
CA SER A 55 -32.14 -5.37 -51.81
C SER A 55 -33.58 -5.41 -52.36
N LEU A 56 -34.39 -4.37 -52.12
CA LEU A 56 -35.57 -4.07 -52.93
C LEU A 56 -35.09 -3.51 -54.29
N CYS A 57 -34.54 -4.39 -55.13
CA CYS A 57 -33.82 -4.05 -56.36
C CYS A 57 -34.70 -3.39 -57.43
N LYS A 58 -34.11 -2.44 -58.18
CA LYS A 58 -34.66 -1.88 -59.43
C LYS A 58 -34.30 -2.77 -60.63
N ALA A 59 -35.20 -2.87 -61.61
CA ALA A 59 -35.02 -3.69 -62.82
C ALA A 59 -33.85 -3.21 -63.72
N ILE A 60 -33.11 -4.15 -64.32
CA ILE A 60 -32.07 -3.88 -65.31
C ILE A 60 -32.74 -3.36 -66.60
N LYS A 61 -32.32 -2.19 -67.10
CA LYS A 61 -32.81 -1.68 -68.39
C LYS A 61 -32.14 -2.43 -69.55
N PRO A 62 -32.88 -2.82 -70.60
CA PRO A 62 -32.29 -3.44 -71.77
C PRO A 62 -31.36 -2.43 -72.48
N GLY A 63 -30.08 -2.78 -72.61
CA GLY A 63 -29.05 -1.96 -73.29
C GLY A 63 -27.83 -1.59 -72.45
N SER A 64 -27.85 -1.79 -71.13
CA SER A 64 -26.73 -1.39 -70.25
C SER A 64 -25.45 -2.21 -70.50
N SER A 65 -24.31 -1.50 -70.51
CA SER A 65 -22.98 -2.09 -70.67
C SER A 65 -22.58 -2.88 -69.41
N VAL A 66 -21.62 -3.81 -69.53
CA VAL A 66 -21.17 -4.64 -68.38
C VAL A 66 -20.56 -3.80 -67.27
N ASP A 67 -19.94 -2.66 -67.62
CA ASP A 67 -19.28 -1.77 -66.67
C ASP A 67 -20.28 -0.85 -65.94
N GLU A 68 -21.53 -0.74 -66.42
CA GLU A 68 -22.61 0.07 -65.81
C GLU A 68 -23.56 -0.75 -64.91
N ILE A 69 -23.48 -2.09 -64.92
CA ILE A 69 -24.41 -2.95 -64.19
C ILE A 69 -23.76 -3.42 -62.88
N ASP A 70 -24.39 -3.08 -61.75
CA ASP A 70 -23.99 -3.57 -60.44
C ASP A 70 -24.15 -5.11 -60.35
N ASN A 71 -23.18 -5.81 -59.77
CA ASN A 71 -23.20 -7.27 -59.63
C ASN A 71 -24.42 -7.76 -58.85
N LEU A 72 -24.93 -6.96 -57.90
CA LEU A 72 -26.18 -7.21 -57.18
C LEU A 72 -27.41 -7.19 -58.11
N SER A 73 -27.40 -6.32 -59.12
CA SER A 73 -28.46 -6.23 -60.13
C SER A 73 -28.45 -7.47 -61.04
N LEU A 74 -27.27 -7.98 -61.42
CA LEU A 74 -27.12 -9.22 -62.19
C LEU A 74 -27.66 -10.44 -61.43
N HIS A 75 -27.32 -10.58 -60.14
CA HIS A 75 -27.80 -11.70 -59.32
C HIS A 75 -29.33 -11.65 -59.09
N PHE A 76 -29.89 -10.45 -58.93
CA PHE A 76 -31.35 -10.27 -58.84
C PHE A 76 -32.04 -10.60 -60.18
N GLY A 77 -31.46 -10.16 -61.30
CA GLY A 77 -31.95 -10.50 -62.64
C GLY A 77 -31.96 -12.00 -62.93
N MET A 78 -30.97 -12.74 -62.41
CA MET A 78 -30.95 -14.22 -62.49
C MET A 78 -32.06 -14.89 -61.68
N LEU A 79 -32.41 -14.34 -60.51
CA LEU A 79 -33.42 -14.94 -59.62
C LEU A 79 -34.86 -14.59 -60.01
N HIS A 80 -35.09 -13.42 -60.61
CA HIS A 80 -36.44 -12.85 -60.75
C HIS A 80 -36.74 -12.16 -62.10
N GLY A 81 -35.80 -12.13 -63.06
CA GLY A 81 -35.82 -11.13 -64.14
C GLY A 81 -36.10 -11.60 -65.57
N GLY A 82 -36.29 -12.89 -65.88
CA GLY A 82 -36.45 -13.29 -67.29
C GLY A 82 -37.25 -14.57 -67.52
N ASN A 83 -38.36 -14.48 -68.25
CA ASN A 83 -39.12 -15.64 -68.75
C ASN A 83 -38.58 -16.16 -70.10
N SER A 84 -37.33 -15.83 -70.45
CA SER A 84 -36.69 -16.14 -71.74
C SER A 84 -35.29 -16.71 -71.53
N LEU A 85 -35.08 -17.91 -72.06
CA LEU A 85 -33.82 -18.65 -72.05
C LEU A 85 -32.65 -17.87 -72.70
N ALA A 86 -32.96 -16.91 -73.59
CA ALA A 86 -31.96 -16.04 -74.20
C ALA A 86 -31.42 -14.98 -73.23
N ASP A 87 -32.26 -14.48 -72.32
CA ASP A 87 -31.87 -13.45 -71.35
C ASP A 87 -31.11 -14.06 -70.17
N GLU A 88 -31.49 -15.26 -69.72
CA GLU A 88 -30.70 -16.01 -68.74
C GLU A 88 -29.29 -16.32 -69.25
N ARG A 89 -29.15 -16.80 -70.50
CA ARG A 89 -27.84 -17.06 -71.12
C ARG A 89 -27.02 -15.79 -71.29
N ARG A 90 -27.67 -14.65 -71.55
CA ARG A 90 -27.01 -13.34 -71.64
C ARG A 90 -26.45 -12.90 -70.29
N ILE A 91 -27.23 -13.06 -69.22
CA ILE A 91 -26.82 -12.73 -67.86
C ILE A 91 -25.67 -13.65 -67.42
N LEU A 92 -25.76 -14.96 -67.67
CA LEU A 92 -24.69 -15.92 -67.35
C LEU A 92 -23.34 -15.56 -68.00
N ARG A 93 -23.32 -15.17 -69.28
CA ARG A 93 -22.07 -14.74 -69.94
C ARG A 93 -21.48 -13.48 -69.31
N LYS A 94 -22.33 -12.52 -68.89
CA LYS A 94 -21.88 -11.30 -68.20
C LYS A 94 -21.31 -11.64 -66.82
N THR A 95 -21.92 -12.58 -66.10
CA THR A 95 -21.43 -13.07 -64.80
C THR A 95 -20.08 -13.78 -64.94
N ASP A 96 -19.91 -14.67 -65.92
CA ASP A 96 -18.63 -15.37 -66.15
C ASP A 96 -17.50 -14.41 -66.56
N GLN A 97 -17.82 -13.38 -67.35
CA GLN A 97 -16.85 -12.37 -67.77
C GLN A 97 -16.44 -11.45 -66.62
N ALA A 98 -17.37 -11.11 -65.71
CA ALA A 98 -17.06 -10.40 -64.47
C ALA A 98 -16.21 -11.27 -63.52
N GLN A 99 -16.44 -12.59 -63.50
CA GLN A 99 -15.75 -13.54 -62.65
C GLN A 99 -14.28 -13.78 -63.06
N ARG A 100 -13.98 -13.75 -64.37
CA ARG A 100 -12.61 -13.88 -64.90
C ARG A 100 -11.74 -12.64 -64.69
N LYS A 101 -12.32 -11.46 -64.41
CA LYS A 101 -11.60 -10.20 -64.21
C LYS A 101 -11.22 -9.92 -62.74
N ALA A 102 -11.56 -10.80 -61.79
CA ALA A 102 -11.36 -10.54 -60.36
C ALA A 102 -10.12 -11.26 -59.81
N ASP A 103 -9.18 -10.51 -59.25
CA ASP A 103 -7.99 -11.03 -58.56
C ASP A 103 -8.33 -11.87 -57.31
N PRO A 104 -7.50 -12.87 -56.95
CA PRO A 104 -7.63 -13.61 -55.69
C PRO A 104 -7.41 -12.68 -54.48
N CYS A 105 -8.45 -12.47 -53.67
CA CYS A 105 -8.42 -11.59 -52.50
C CYS A 105 -8.05 -12.35 -51.21
N MET A 106 -7.28 -11.70 -50.32
CA MET A 106 -7.05 -12.12 -48.93
C MET A 106 -8.37 -12.45 -48.20
N SER A 107 -8.38 -13.48 -47.35
CA SER A 107 -9.56 -13.90 -46.59
C SER A 107 -9.84 -12.97 -45.39
N LYS A 108 -11.10 -12.91 -44.95
CA LYS A 108 -11.52 -12.12 -43.77
C LYS A 108 -10.69 -12.45 -42.52
N GLN A 109 -10.37 -13.73 -42.31
CA GLN A 109 -9.61 -14.19 -41.16
C GLN A 109 -8.15 -13.71 -41.20
N GLU A 110 -7.55 -13.63 -42.39
CA GLU A 110 -6.19 -13.11 -42.55
C GLU A 110 -6.14 -11.59 -42.32
N PHE A 111 -7.16 -10.83 -42.75
CA PHE A 111 -7.29 -9.42 -42.41
C PHE A 111 -7.41 -9.21 -40.89
N ASP A 112 -8.27 -10.00 -40.22
CA ASP A 112 -8.48 -9.90 -38.77
C ASP A 112 -7.21 -10.25 -37.99
N GLN A 113 -6.47 -11.28 -38.41
CA GLN A 113 -5.18 -11.64 -37.82
C GLN A 113 -4.12 -10.55 -37.99
N LYS A 114 -4.05 -9.92 -39.18
CA LYS A 114 -3.06 -8.86 -39.45
C LYS A 114 -3.36 -7.59 -38.66
N ILE A 115 -4.63 -7.18 -38.60
CA ILE A 115 -5.09 -6.06 -37.75
C ILE A 115 -4.79 -6.36 -36.28
N TRP A 116 -5.05 -7.58 -35.82
CA TRP A 116 -4.78 -7.98 -34.44
C TRP A 116 -3.29 -7.90 -34.10
N ARG A 117 -2.40 -8.40 -34.97
CA ARG A 117 -0.94 -8.31 -34.77
C ARG A 117 -0.45 -6.87 -34.66
N LEU A 118 -0.97 -5.97 -35.51
CA LEU A 118 -0.59 -4.55 -35.49
C LEU A 118 -1.09 -3.83 -34.22
N ARG A 119 -2.34 -4.09 -33.80
CA ARG A 119 -2.89 -3.55 -32.54
C ARG A 119 -2.13 -4.06 -31.31
N TYR A 120 -1.79 -5.35 -31.30
CA TYR A 120 -1.01 -5.97 -30.23
C TYR A 120 0.42 -5.40 -30.17
N ALA A 121 1.10 -5.27 -31.32
CA ALA A 121 2.44 -4.69 -31.40
C ALA A 121 2.46 -3.25 -30.87
N LYS A 122 1.46 -2.43 -31.22
CA LYS A 122 1.33 -1.06 -30.69
C LYS A 122 1.21 -1.03 -29.16
N GLN A 123 0.42 -1.95 -28.57
CA GLN A 123 0.15 -1.94 -27.14
C GLN A 123 1.36 -2.39 -26.29
N TRP A 124 2.18 -3.30 -26.81
CA TRP A 124 3.30 -3.88 -26.04
C TRP A 124 4.66 -3.28 -26.36
N ARG A 125 4.88 -2.79 -27.58
CA ARG A 125 6.18 -2.25 -28.01
C ARG A 125 6.39 -0.77 -27.65
N ARG A 126 5.31 -0.02 -27.34
CA ARG A 126 5.33 1.45 -27.17
C ARG A 126 6.13 2.17 -28.29
N PRO A 127 5.60 2.16 -29.53
CA PRO A 127 6.27 2.76 -30.69
C PRO A 127 6.46 4.27 -30.50
N ASP A 128 7.39 4.86 -31.25
CA ASP A 128 7.49 6.32 -31.31
C ASP A 128 6.26 6.97 -31.98
N SER A 129 6.13 8.29 -31.91
CA SER A 129 4.94 8.99 -32.43
C SER A 129 4.73 8.85 -33.95
N ASP A 130 5.79 8.63 -34.72
CA ASP A 130 5.74 8.49 -36.18
C ASP A 130 5.45 7.04 -36.58
N GLU A 131 6.03 6.07 -35.88
CA GLU A 131 5.70 4.64 -35.96
C GLU A 131 4.23 4.39 -35.58
N GLU A 132 3.75 5.03 -34.51
CA GLU A 132 2.34 4.94 -34.14
C GLU A 132 1.40 5.50 -35.22
N ARG A 133 1.81 6.56 -35.92
CA ARG A 133 1.03 7.13 -37.02
C ARG A 133 0.96 6.15 -38.18
N LYS A 134 2.09 5.58 -38.59
CA LYS A 134 2.18 4.55 -39.63
C LYS A 134 1.31 3.33 -39.30
N ILE A 135 1.38 2.82 -38.08
CA ILE A 135 0.57 1.67 -37.64
C ILE A 135 -0.93 2.01 -37.68
N ARG A 136 -1.33 3.24 -37.30
CA ARG A 136 -2.73 3.67 -37.38
C ARG A 136 -3.21 3.71 -38.83
N ASP A 137 -2.40 4.21 -39.75
CA ASP A 137 -2.79 4.34 -41.15
C ASP A 137 -2.82 2.97 -41.85
N GLU A 138 -1.88 2.07 -41.55
CA GLU A 138 -1.91 0.68 -42.03
C GLU A 138 -3.16 -0.08 -41.54
N ILE A 139 -3.56 0.11 -40.27
CA ILE A 139 -4.79 -0.48 -39.74
C ILE A 139 -6.01 0.06 -40.50
N LYS A 140 -6.09 1.36 -40.76
CA LYS A 140 -7.21 1.95 -41.53
C LYS A 140 -7.26 1.42 -42.96
N GLU A 141 -6.11 1.28 -43.61
CA GLU A 141 -6.03 0.71 -44.96
C GLU A 141 -6.47 -0.75 -44.99
N LEU A 142 -6.04 -1.55 -44.01
CA LEU A 142 -6.47 -2.95 -43.88
C LEU A 142 -7.97 -3.08 -43.56
N GLU A 143 -8.51 -2.19 -42.73
CA GLU A 143 -9.95 -2.13 -42.44
C GLU A 143 -10.75 -1.76 -43.70
N LEU A 144 -10.30 -0.76 -44.46
CA LEU A 144 -10.93 -0.34 -45.70
C LEU A 144 -10.83 -1.40 -46.80
N ALA A 145 -9.69 -2.07 -46.93
CA ALA A 145 -9.49 -3.19 -47.86
C ALA A 145 -10.37 -4.39 -47.50
N ARG A 146 -10.50 -4.71 -46.21
CA ARG A 146 -11.40 -5.75 -45.71
C ARG A 146 -12.86 -5.42 -46.03
N GLU A 147 -13.29 -4.17 -45.87
CA GLU A 147 -14.65 -3.74 -46.22
C GLU A 147 -14.91 -3.82 -47.74
N LYS A 148 -13.95 -3.42 -48.58
CA LYS A 148 -14.01 -3.57 -50.04
C LYS A 148 -14.07 -5.05 -50.47
N ALA A 149 -13.27 -5.92 -49.85
CA ALA A 149 -13.28 -7.36 -50.10
C ALA A 149 -14.62 -8.00 -49.72
N MET A 150 -15.17 -7.61 -48.57
CA MET A 150 -16.47 -8.09 -48.07
C MET A 150 -17.64 -7.65 -48.96
N THR A 151 -17.64 -6.40 -49.45
CA THR A 151 -18.68 -5.89 -50.36
C THR A 151 -18.60 -6.57 -51.74
N SER A 152 -17.39 -6.81 -52.26
CA SER A 152 -17.18 -7.60 -53.48
C SER A 152 -17.62 -9.07 -53.34
N ALA A 153 -17.35 -9.70 -52.19
CA ALA A 153 -17.76 -11.07 -51.92
C ALA A 153 -19.27 -11.20 -51.61
N ALA A 154 -19.90 -10.19 -51.01
CA ALA A 154 -21.35 -10.15 -50.77
C ALA A 154 -22.15 -10.13 -52.08
N CYS A 155 -21.59 -9.56 -53.15
CA CYS A 155 -22.15 -9.63 -54.51
C CYS A 155 -22.07 -11.03 -55.14
N LYS A 156 -21.24 -11.95 -54.59
CA LYS A 156 -21.05 -13.33 -55.09
C LYS A 156 -22.06 -14.34 -54.50
N GLY A 157 -23.22 -13.88 -54.03
CA GLY A 157 -24.42 -14.70 -53.80
C GLY A 157 -24.51 -15.48 -52.48
N LYS A 158 -23.41 -15.68 -51.73
CA LYS A 158 -23.44 -16.57 -50.54
C LYS A 158 -23.93 -15.93 -49.23
N MET A 159 -24.30 -14.65 -49.22
CA MET A 159 -24.66 -13.94 -47.98
C MET A 159 -26.16 -14.00 -47.64
N TRP A 160 -27.01 -14.45 -48.58
CA TRP A 160 -28.46 -14.28 -48.49
C TRP A 160 -29.23 -15.49 -47.95
N ASP A 161 -28.58 -16.64 -47.74
CA ASP A 161 -29.23 -17.83 -47.14
C ASP A 161 -29.45 -17.72 -45.62
N SER A 162 -29.13 -16.59 -44.99
CA SER A 162 -28.97 -16.54 -43.53
C SER A 162 -30.00 -15.65 -42.80
N LEU A 163 -31.29 -15.95 -42.96
CA LEU A 163 -32.28 -15.54 -41.95
C LEU A 163 -31.90 -16.08 -40.55
N GLY A 164 -31.26 -17.26 -40.49
CA GLY A 164 -30.67 -17.83 -39.29
C GLY A 164 -29.58 -16.96 -38.64
N SER A 165 -28.64 -16.38 -39.42
CA SER A 165 -27.52 -15.62 -38.87
C SER A 165 -27.93 -14.32 -38.19
N LYS A 166 -29.01 -13.65 -38.63
CA LYS A 166 -29.49 -12.42 -37.98
C LYS A 166 -30.01 -12.68 -36.56
N GLN A 167 -30.77 -13.76 -36.36
CA GLN A 167 -31.27 -14.12 -35.04
C GLN A 167 -30.15 -14.64 -34.13
N THR A 168 -29.21 -15.42 -34.68
CA THR A 168 -28.01 -15.85 -33.93
C THR A 168 -27.16 -14.67 -33.47
N ILE A 169 -26.94 -13.67 -34.33
CA ILE A 169 -26.20 -12.45 -33.96
C ILE A 169 -26.94 -11.66 -32.88
N ARG A 170 -28.27 -11.52 -32.97
CA ARG A 170 -29.09 -10.85 -31.93
C ARG A 170 -28.97 -11.53 -30.57
N ASN A 171 -29.09 -12.86 -30.53
CA ASN A 171 -28.96 -13.63 -29.30
C ASN A 171 -27.54 -13.50 -28.71
N GLN A 172 -26.50 -13.47 -29.56
CA GLN A 172 -25.12 -13.25 -29.13
C GLN A 172 -24.90 -11.85 -28.55
N VAL A 173 -25.44 -10.80 -29.18
CA VAL A 173 -25.41 -9.42 -28.67
C VAL A 173 -26.05 -9.35 -27.28
N GLN A 174 -27.24 -9.92 -27.13
CA GLN A 174 -27.98 -9.90 -25.87
C GLN A 174 -27.22 -10.63 -24.75
N LEU A 175 -26.70 -11.84 -25.02
CA LEU A 175 -25.88 -12.59 -24.06
C LEU A 175 -24.61 -11.84 -23.65
N MET A 176 -23.96 -11.15 -24.59
CA MET A 176 -22.79 -10.31 -24.29
C MET A 176 -23.14 -9.09 -23.44
N GLU A 177 -24.28 -8.44 -23.70
CA GLU A 177 -24.75 -7.31 -22.90
C GLU A 177 -25.07 -7.71 -21.46
N GLU A 178 -25.77 -8.83 -21.27
CA GLU A 178 -26.07 -9.39 -19.94
C GLU A 178 -24.78 -9.76 -19.19
N GLY A 179 -23.83 -10.41 -19.87
CA GLY A 179 -22.51 -10.73 -19.32
C GLY A 179 -21.73 -9.48 -18.87
N LEU A 180 -21.66 -8.46 -19.73
CA LEU A 180 -20.99 -7.19 -19.42
C LEU A 180 -21.63 -6.45 -18.23
N ASN A 181 -22.97 -6.45 -18.16
CA ASN A 181 -23.69 -5.84 -17.05
C ASN A 181 -23.42 -6.57 -15.73
N LYS A 182 -23.42 -7.90 -15.74
CA LYS A 182 -23.07 -8.71 -14.55
C LYS A 182 -21.64 -8.45 -14.09
N THR A 183 -20.67 -8.41 -15.00
CA THR A 183 -19.28 -8.07 -14.67
C THR A 183 -19.16 -6.67 -14.09
N ARG A 184 -19.91 -5.69 -14.64
CA ARG A 184 -19.92 -4.32 -14.13
C ARG A 184 -20.47 -4.24 -12.71
N GLN A 185 -21.55 -4.94 -12.40
CA GLN A 185 -22.10 -5.01 -11.05
C GLN A 185 -21.12 -5.64 -10.07
N GLN A 186 -20.48 -6.76 -10.44
CA GLN A 186 -19.45 -7.39 -9.64
C GLN A 186 -18.25 -6.46 -9.36
N HIS A 187 -17.83 -5.69 -10.37
CA HIS A 187 -16.78 -4.70 -10.21
C HIS A 187 -17.15 -3.57 -9.25
N PHE A 188 -18.38 -3.05 -9.32
CA PHE A 188 -18.85 -2.06 -8.35
C PHE A 188 -18.89 -2.61 -6.93
N ALA A 189 -19.37 -3.85 -6.75
CA ALA A 189 -19.39 -4.51 -5.45
C ALA A 189 -17.98 -4.82 -4.91
N PHE A 190 -17.03 -5.14 -5.80
CA PHE A 190 -15.63 -5.31 -5.42
C PHE A 190 -15.00 -3.96 -5.01
N ASN A 191 -15.25 -2.90 -5.77
CA ASN A 191 -14.71 -1.57 -5.46
C ASN A 191 -15.29 -0.98 -4.18
N SER A 192 -16.56 -1.23 -3.85
CA SER A 192 -17.11 -0.79 -2.56
C SER A 192 -16.46 -1.49 -1.38
N LYS A 193 -16.20 -2.80 -1.49
CA LYS A 193 -15.42 -3.55 -0.49
C LYS A 193 -13.98 -3.05 -0.40
N PHE A 194 -13.34 -2.79 -1.54
CA PHE A 194 -11.99 -2.25 -1.59
C PHE A 194 -11.91 -0.88 -0.89
N ALA A 195 -12.86 0.02 -1.15
CA ALA A 195 -12.92 1.32 -0.49
C ALA A 195 -13.15 1.20 1.04
N SER A 196 -13.86 0.16 1.50
CA SER A 196 -13.96 -0.13 2.95
C SER A 196 -12.60 -0.51 3.53
N VAL A 197 -11.89 -1.44 2.87
CA VAL A 197 -10.56 -1.89 3.29
C VAL A 197 -9.54 -0.76 3.27
N GLU A 198 -9.58 0.14 2.28
CA GLU A 198 -8.71 1.33 2.24
C GLU A 198 -8.95 2.25 3.44
N LYS A 199 -10.20 2.44 3.86
CA LYS A 199 -10.53 3.24 5.05
C LYS A 199 -10.05 2.58 6.34
N GLU A 200 -10.23 1.27 6.47
CA GLU A 200 -9.73 0.50 7.62
C GLU A 200 -8.21 0.57 7.69
N LEU A 201 -7.52 0.41 6.55
CA LEU A 201 -6.07 0.55 6.47
C LEU A 201 -5.60 1.92 6.92
N ALA A 202 -6.22 3.00 6.43
CA ALA A 202 -5.90 4.36 6.85
C ALA A 202 -6.15 4.59 8.35
N SER A 203 -7.19 3.96 8.93
CA SER A 203 -7.43 4.02 10.38
C SER A 203 -6.30 3.36 11.16
N VAL A 204 -5.89 2.15 10.76
CA VAL A 204 -4.80 1.41 11.39
C VAL A 204 -3.46 2.14 11.27
N GLU A 205 -3.17 2.75 10.12
CA GLU A 205 -1.95 3.56 9.91
C GLU A 205 -1.91 4.79 10.84
N ASN A 206 -3.05 5.44 11.08
CA ASN A 206 -3.16 6.55 12.02
C ASN A 206 -2.96 6.09 13.47
N GLU A 207 -3.55 4.94 13.86
CA GLU A 207 -3.35 4.34 15.18
C GLU A 207 -1.88 3.96 15.41
N LEU A 208 -1.25 3.32 14.43
CA LEU A 208 0.18 2.97 14.48
C LEU A 208 1.05 4.21 14.63
N SER A 209 0.79 5.27 13.85
CA SER A 209 1.48 6.56 13.97
C SER A 209 1.28 7.21 15.34
N SER A 210 0.14 6.98 15.99
CA SER A 210 -0.12 7.49 17.35
C SER A 210 0.66 6.71 18.41
N LEU A 211 0.68 5.37 18.31
CA LEU A 211 1.42 4.48 19.21
C LEU A 211 2.93 4.70 19.13
N GLU A 212 3.47 4.93 17.93
CA GLU A 212 4.89 5.26 17.75
C GLU A 212 5.29 6.54 18.48
N LYS A 213 4.44 7.57 18.46
CA LYS A 213 4.67 8.82 19.20
C LYS A 213 4.63 8.61 20.71
N GLU A 214 3.69 7.79 21.19
CA GLU A 214 3.61 7.43 22.61
C GLU A 214 4.83 6.65 23.07
N LEU A 215 5.28 5.68 22.27
CA LEU A 215 6.48 4.89 22.55
C LEU A 215 7.72 5.79 22.64
N MET A 216 7.92 6.67 21.67
CA MET A 216 9.03 7.64 21.70
C MET A 216 8.99 8.52 22.96
N TYR A 217 7.79 8.97 23.37
CA TYR A 217 7.63 9.77 24.58
C TYR A 217 8.00 8.97 25.85
N ILE A 218 7.60 7.70 25.93
CA ILE A 218 7.97 6.80 27.03
C ILE A 218 9.48 6.56 27.07
N GLU A 219 10.13 6.38 25.92
CA GLU A 219 11.58 6.19 25.84
C GLU A 219 12.35 7.40 26.36
N ILE A 220 11.88 8.63 26.04
CA ILE A 220 12.45 9.87 26.57
C ILE A 220 12.32 9.90 28.09
N ILE A 221 11.13 9.60 28.64
CA ILE A 221 10.92 9.57 30.10
C ILE A 221 11.79 8.51 30.77
N LYS A 222 11.90 7.32 30.16
CA LYS A 222 12.77 6.23 30.62
C LYS A 222 14.22 6.70 30.67
N GLY A 223 14.70 7.37 29.62
CA GLY A 223 16.04 7.97 29.58
C GLY A 223 16.27 9.01 30.69
N ASP A 224 15.30 9.91 30.90
CA ASP A 224 15.35 10.91 31.98
C ASP A 224 15.36 10.25 33.36
N ALA A 225 14.57 9.19 33.56
CA ALA A 225 14.53 8.41 34.80
C ALA A 225 15.86 7.70 35.07
N TYR A 226 16.48 7.07 34.07
CA TYR A 226 17.79 6.44 34.24
C TYR A 226 18.86 7.45 34.62
N LYS A 227 18.92 8.60 33.94
CA LYS A 227 19.86 9.68 34.28
C LYS A 227 19.64 10.18 35.70
N PHE A 228 18.39 10.37 36.10
CA PHE A 228 18.03 10.78 37.45
C PHE A 228 18.47 9.74 38.50
N ILE A 229 18.17 8.46 38.30
CA ILE A 229 18.56 7.38 39.23
C ILE A 229 20.09 7.28 39.34
N LEU A 230 20.82 7.40 38.23
CA LEU A 230 22.27 7.37 38.23
C LEU A 230 22.87 8.55 39.01
N ALA A 231 22.36 9.77 38.78
CA ALA A 231 22.79 10.95 39.52
C ALA A 231 22.49 10.82 41.02
N TRP A 232 21.28 10.39 41.36
CA TRP A 232 20.84 10.15 42.72
C TRP A 232 21.71 9.09 43.43
N ARG A 233 22.03 7.97 42.76
CA ARG A 233 22.94 6.95 43.31
C ARG A 233 24.33 7.50 43.56
N LYS A 234 24.88 8.28 42.62
CA LYS A 234 26.21 8.87 42.77
C LYS A 234 26.26 9.85 43.94
N GLU A 235 25.24 10.69 44.07
CA GLU A 235 25.10 11.63 45.20
C GLU A 235 24.98 10.86 46.53
N HIS A 236 24.13 9.84 46.60
CA HIS A 236 23.99 9.00 47.79
C HIS A 236 25.25 8.23 48.16
N GLN A 237 25.96 7.67 47.16
CA GLN A 237 27.24 7.01 47.40
C GLN A 237 28.29 7.99 47.92
N GLY A 238 28.31 9.22 47.40
CA GLY A 238 29.15 10.30 47.91
C GLY A 238 28.81 10.69 49.35
N ALA A 239 27.54 10.92 49.64
CA ALA A 239 27.06 11.27 50.99
C ALA A 239 27.33 10.16 52.01
N ASN A 240 27.16 8.89 51.61
CA ASN A 240 27.37 7.73 52.47
C ASN A 240 28.80 7.20 52.45
N ALA A 241 29.74 7.82 51.73
CA ALA A 241 31.11 7.33 51.61
C ALA A 241 31.79 7.15 52.97
N CYS A 242 31.61 8.11 53.88
CA CYS A 242 32.15 8.03 55.24
C CYS A 242 31.46 6.95 56.08
N TYR A 243 30.13 6.80 55.95
CA TYR A 243 29.40 5.75 56.65
C TYR A 243 29.87 4.37 56.21
N ASN A 244 30.02 4.15 54.91
CA ASN A 244 30.52 2.89 54.36
C ASN A 244 31.96 2.61 54.83
N GLN A 245 32.82 3.64 54.90
CA GLN A 245 34.17 3.50 55.47
C GLN A 245 34.12 3.06 56.95
N CYS A 246 33.26 3.67 57.77
CA CYS A 246 33.06 3.26 59.17
C CYS A 246 32.59 1.80 59.26
N ILE A 247 31.64 1.38 58.42
CA ILE A 247 31.14 0.00 58.39
C ILE A 247 32.27 -0.98 58.06
N SER A 248 33.04 -0.72 57.00
CA SER A 248 34.17 -1.59 56.62
C SER A 248 35.24 -1.66 57.71
N LEU A 249 35.49 -0.55 58.42
CA LEU A 249 36.43 -0.54 59.56
C LEU A 249 35.90 -1.36 60.74
N MET A 250 34.60 -1.24 61.06
CA MET A 250 33.97 -2.05 62.10
C MET A 250 33.95 -3.53 61.75
N GLU A 251 33.75 -3.90 60.48
CA GLU A 251 33.82 -5.28 60.00
C GLU A 251 35.23 -5.83 60.14
N ALA A 252 36.25 -5.08 59.70
CA ALA A 252 37.65 -5.48 59.86
C ALA A 252 38.03 -5.66 61.35
N ALA A 253 37.61 -4.74 62.22
CA ALA A 253 37.83 -4.87 63.66
C ALA A 253 37.11 -6.10 64.24
N ARG A 254 35.90 -6.40 63.77
CA ARG A 254 35.14 -7.59 64.18
C ARG A 254 35.85 -8.88 63.77
N GLU A 255 36.34 -8.96 62.53
CA GLU A 255 37.09 -10.13 62.04
C GLU A 255 38.38 -10.38 62.85
N LEU A 256 39.12 -9.32 63.19
CA LEU A 256 40.32 -9.43 64.03
C LEU A 256 39.97 -9.87 65.46
N ALA A 257 38.88 -9.35 66.02
CA ALA A 257 38.39 -9.74 67.33
C ALA A 257 37.95 -11.21 67.36
N GLU A 258 37.27 -11.70 66.32
CA GLU A 258 36.87 -13.10 66.17
C GLU A 258 38.10 -14.03 66.07
N LYS A 259 39.15 -13.60 65.37
CA LYS A 259 40.44 -14.30 65.29
C LYS A 259 41.27 -14.19 66.58
N LYS A 260 40.84 -13.36 67.53
CA LYS A 260 41.57 -13.01 68.77
C LYS A 260 42.96 -12.44 68.52
N ASP A 261 43.13 -11.77 67.39
CA ASP A 261 44.38 -11.09 67.04
C ASP A 261 44.40 -9.69 67.68
N ILE A 262 44.90 -9.64 68.92
CA ILE A 262 44.88 -8.42 69.75
C ILE A 262 45.88 -7.39 69.21
N GLU A 263 47.04 -7.84 68.73
CA GLU A 263 48.10 -6.96 68.23
C GLU A 263 47.63 -6.24 66.96
N ALA A 264 47.11 -6.97 65.98
CA ALA A 264 46.57 -6.37 64.76
C ALA A 264 45.38 -5.44 65.02
N LEU A 265 44.56 -5.73 66.04
CA LEU A 265 43.44 -4.86 66.43
C LEU A 265 43.93 -3.55 67.07
N CYS A 266 44.96 -3.60 67.91
CA CYS A 266 45.62 -2.42 68.47
C CYS A 266 46.24 -1.56 67.36
N ASP A 267 46.91 -2.18 66.38
CA ASP A 267 47.48 -1.49 65.22
C ASP A 267 46.40 -0.83 64.36
N LEU A 268 45.29 -1.54 64.10
CA LEU A 268 44.15 -0.99 63.34
C LEU A 268 43.56 0.25 64.04
N SER A 269 43.37 0.19 65.36
CA SER A 269 42.87 1.30 66.17
C SER A 269 43.82 2.50 66.12
N THR A 270 45.11 2.26 66.38
CA THR A 270 46.13 3.32 66.40
C THR A 270 46.23 4.02 65.06
N ARG A 271 46.26 3.25 63.97
CA ARG A 271 46.32 3.78 62.61
C ARG A 271 45.10 4.61 62.23
N ASP A 272 43.90 4.22 62.65
CA ASP A 272 42.69 4.98 62.34
C ASP A 272 42.62 6.30 63.12
N VAL A 273 43.02 6.30 64.39
CA VAL A 273 43.13 7.52 65.21
C VAL A 273 44.17 8.47 64.61
N GLU A 274 45.34 7.98 64.23
CA GLU A 274 46.37 8.80 63.59
C GLU A 274 45.88 9.41 62.27
N LYS A 275 45.20 8.61 61.44
CA LYS A 275 44.59 9.08 60.18
C LYS A 275 43.54 10.15 60.44
N PHE A 276 42.67 9.96 61.42
CA PHE A 276 41.68 10.95 61.84
C PHE A 276 42.35 12.24 62.29
N MET A 277 43.34 12.16 63.19
CA MET A 277 44.06 13.33 63.71
C MET A 277 44.81 14.07 62.61
N HIS A 278 45.36 13.35 61.64
CA HIS A 278 45.99 13.93 60.46
C HIS A 278 44.99 14.73 59.61
N GLN A 279 43.81 14.16 59.31
CA GLN A 279 42.74 14.83 58.56
C GLN A 279 42.20 16.04 59.33
N TRP A 280 41.97 15.90 60.64
CA TRP A 280 41.49 16.97 61.51
C TRP A 280 42.44 18.17 61.55
N ASN A 281 43.75 17.92 61.60
CA ASN A 281 44.74 18.98 61.72
C ASN A 281 45.06 19.66 60.39
N ARG A 282 44.97 18.94 59.26
CA ARG A 282 45.41 19.44 57.94
C ARG A 282 44.27 19.90 57.03
N ASP A 283 43.09 19.30 57.13
CA ASP A 283 41.98 19.56 56.20
C ASP A 283 40.83 20.31 56.88
N GLY A 284 40.76 21.61 56.62
CA GLY A 284 39.69 22.47 57.10
C GLY A 284 38.31 22.11 56.52
N HIS A 285 38.25 21.65 55.27
CA HIS A 285 37.01 21.25 54.63
C HIS A 285 36.46 19.98 55.28
N TRP A 286 37.33 19.00 55.55
CA TRP A 286 36.96 17.79 56.27
C TRP A 286 36.42 18.09 57.68
N ARG A 287 37.00 19.05 58.42
CA ARG A 287 36.46 19.48 59.72
C ARG A 287 35.04 20.05 59.62
N GLN A 288 34.81 20.95 58.66
CA GLN A 288 33.50 21.56 58.44
C GLN A 288 32.45 20.53 58.01
N ASP A 289 32.83 19.57 57.18
CA ASP A 289 31.99 18.48 56.73
C ASP A 289 31.69 17.48 57.88
N TYR A 290 32.67 17.15 58.72
CA TYR A 290 32.46 16.37 59.95
C TYR A 290 31.49 17.06 60.91
N GLU A 291 31.71 18.36 61.19
CA GLU A 291 30.82 19.17 62.05
C GLU A 291 29.39 19.18 61.49
N ARG A 292 29.21 19.35 60.17
CA ARG A 292 27.89 19.30 59.53
C ARG A 292 27.19 17.95 59.69
N ARG A 293 27.89 16.83 59.53
CA ARG A 293 27.31 15.48 59.63
C ARG A 293 26.79 15.17 61.04
N ILE A 294 27.48 15.63 62.08
CA ILE A 294 27.10 15.34 63.47
C ILE A 294 25.91 16.18 63.95
N LEU A 295 25.56 17.30 63.29
CA LEU A 295 24.50 18.22 63.75
C LEU A 295 23.16 17.53 63.96
N ALA A 296 22.77 16.62 63.06
CA ALA A 296 21.51 15.87 63.20
C ALA A 296 21.49 15.01 64.46
N SER A 297 22.61 14.32 64.75
CA SER A 297 22.76 13.51 65.97
C SER A 297 22.78 14.39 67.23
N LEU A 298 23.47 15.53 67.18
CA LEU A 298 23.49 16.49 68.28
C LEU A 298 22.08 17.02 68.58
N ASN A 299 21.31 17.38 67.55
CA ASN A 299 19.92 17.79 67.68
C ASN A 299 19.06 16.70 68.32
N GLN A 300 19.18 15.46 67.87
CA GLN A 300 18.41 14.32 68.41
C GLN A 300 18.72 14.05 69.87
N ARG A 301 19.97 14.29 70.30
CA ARG A 301 20.42 14.15 71.69
C ARG A 301 20.16 15.38 72.55
N GLY A 302 19.64 16.47 71.98
CA GLY A 302 19.46 17.75 72.68
C GLY A 302 20.79 18.38 73.10
N LEU A 303 21.82 18.29 72.25
CA LEU A 303 23.14 18.88 72.48
C LEU A 303 23.36 20.14 71.64
N THR A 304 24.15 21.07 72.16
CA THR A 304 24.69 22.23 71.44
C THR A 304 25.88 21.83 70.56
N ARG A 305 26.36 22.73 69.68
CA ARG A 305 27.51 22.46 68.77
C ARG A 305 28.81 22.11 69.51
N ASP A 306 28.99 22.63 70.73
CA ASP A 306 30.12 22.33 71.61
C ASP A 306 29.92 21.03 72.44
N GLY A 307 28.81 20.32 72.24
CA GLY A 307 28.52 19.04 72.90
C GLY A 307 27.88 19.14 74.29
N ARG A 308 27.54 20.35 74.76
CA ARG A 308 26.83 20.55 76.04
C ARG A 308 25.34 20.28 75.91
N ARG A 309 24.66 20.02 77.03
CA ARG A 309 23.20 19.80 77.03
C ARG A 309 22.50 21.13 76.78
N ARG A 310 21.61 21.15 75.79
CA ARG A 310 20.81 22.31 75.42
C ARG A 310 19.83 22.67 76.54
N ASN A 311 19.66 23.95 76.82
CA ASN A 311 18.64 24.43 77.76
C ASN A 311 17.23 24.27 77.16
N ARG A 312 16.19 24.29 78.01
CA ARG A 312 14.80 24.10 77.57
C ARG A 312 14.32 25.19 76.59
N ASP A 313 14.92 26.36 76.65
CA ASP A 313 14.51 27.55 75.89
C ASP A 313 15.34 27.77 74.61
N GLU A 314 16.36 26.95 74.38
CA GLU A 314 17.26 27.05 73.23
C GLU A 314 16.71 26.28 72.01
N GLU A 315 16.68 26.95 70.86
CA GLU A 315 16.19 26.35 69.61
C GLU A 315 17.12 25.25 69.05
N PRO A 316 16.58 24.30 68.26
CA PRO A 316 17.39 23.34 67.52
C PRO A 316 18.40 23.99 66.57
N ILE A 317 19.55 23.32 66.39
CA ILE A 317 20.57 23.77 65.45
C ILE A 317 19.97 23.71 64.04
N ALA A 318 19.91 24.86 63.35
CA ALA A 318 19.43 24.95 61.99
C ALA A 318 20.25 24.05 61.06
N MET A 319 19.57 23.12 60.38
CA MET A 319 20.18 22.25 59.37
C MET A 319 19.91 22.85 58.00
N GLU A 320 20.96 23.13 57.23
CA GLU A 320 20.80 23.45 55.81
C GLU A 320 20.18 22.25 55.09
N GLY A 321 19.11 22.50 54.34
CA GLY A 321 18.41 21.47 53.60
C GLY A 321 19.33 20.80 52.59
N SER A 322 19.34 19.47 52.58
CA SER A 322 20.09 18.67 51.61
C SER A 322 19.66 19.05 50.18
N SER A 323 20.63 19.46 49.36
CA SER A 323 20.42 19.81 47.95
C SER A 323 20.24 18.55 47.10
N MET A 324 19.23 17.73 47.40
CA MET A 324 18.95 16.51 46.66
C MET A 324 18.80 16.79 45.17
N THR A 325 19.33 15.88 44.35
CA THR A 325 19.10 15.85 42.90
C THR A 325 17.62 16.11 42.60
N LYS A 326 17.34 17.18 41.85
CA LYS A 326 15.96 17.58 41.51
C LYS A 326 15.39 16.63 40.46
N ILE A 327 14.14 16.20 40.68
CA ILE A 327 13.42 15.36 39.71
C ILE A 327 13.22 16.16 38.41
N PRO A 328 13.56 15.60 37.22
CA PRO A 328 13.27 16.23 35.95
C PRO A 328 11.78 16.55 35.80
N ARG A 329 11.43 17.76 35.35
CA ARG A 329 10.02 18.21 35.22
C ARG A 329 9.15 17.27 34.38
N ARG A 330 9.72 16.70 33.31
CA ARG A 330 9.02 15.73 32.43
C ARG A 330 8.67 14.45 33.18
N LEU A 331 9.64 13.88 33.91
CA LEU A 331 9.44 12.71 34.75
C LEU A 331 8.41 13.00 35.86
N GLU A 332 8.51 14.15 36.51
CA GLU A 332 7.57 14.55 37.55
C GLU A 332 6.13 14.64 37.03
N LYS A 333 5.93 15.23 35.85
CA LYS A 333 4.61 15.31 35.21
C LYS A 333 4.08 13.90 34.86
N ALA A 334 4.93 13.01 34.36
CA ALA A 334 4.56 11.63 34.03
C ALA A 334 4.14 10.83 35.28
N MET A 335 4.90 10.96 36.38
CA MET A 335 4.56 10.32 37.66
C MET A 335 3.21 10.82 38.20
N ARG A 336 2.94 12.12 38.10
CA ARG A 336 1.64 12.70 38.49
C ARG A 336 0.50 12.22 37.61
N ALA A 337 0.73 12.07 36.30
CA ALA A 337 -0.27 11.56 35.36
C ALA A 337 -0.65 10.11 35.69
N ARG A 338 0.34 9.24 35.91
CA ARG A 338 0.12 7.84 36.26
C ARG A 338 -0.66 7.68 37.57
N ARG A 339 -0.29 8.44 38.61
CA ARG A 339 -1.05 8.45 39.88
C ARG A 339 -2.52 8.84 39.69
N LYS A 340 -2.83 9.78 38.79
CA LYS A 340 -4.22 10.17 38.50
C LYS A 340 -4.99 9.08 37.76
N GLU A 341 -4.31 8.29 36.94
CA GLU A 341 -4.89 7.18 36.20
C GLU A 341 -5.18 5.99 37.13
N ASP A 342 -4.23 5.65 38.01
CA ASP A 342 -4.41 4.64 39.06
C ASP A 342 -5.62 4.98 39.96
N LEU A 343 -5.72 6.25 40.40
CA LEU A 343 -6.85 6.74 41.20
C LEU A 343 -8.21 6.75 40.45
N ARG A 344 -8.19 6.74 39.11
CA ARG A 344 -9.41 6.62 38.30
C ARG A 344 -9.82 5.17 38.13
N ALA A 345 -8.86 4.25 38.00
CA ALA A 345 -9.10 2.82 37.91
C ALA A 345 -9.64 2.22 39.22
N GLU A 346 -9.28 2.79 40.37
CA GLU A 346 -9.75 2.35 41.69
C GLU A 346 -11.17 2.79 42.07
N LYS A 347 -11.83 3.66 41.27
CA LYS A 347 -13.23 3.99 41.54
C LYS A 347 -14.12 2.82 41.09
N PRO A 348 -14.87 2.15 41.99
CA PRO A 348 -15.81 1.14 41.58
C PRO A 348 -16.86 1.79 40.67
N VAL A 349 -17.10 1.17 39.52
CA VAL A 349 -18.26 1.47 38.68
C VAL A 349 -19.49 1.10 39.49
N SER A 350 -20.01 2.06 40.26
CA SER A 350 -21.34 2.00 40.86
C SER A 350 -22.33 1.83 39.71
N LYS A 351 -22.91 0.62 39.63
CA LYS A 351 -24.15 0.37 38.89
C LYS A 351 -25.34 0.68 39.79
#